data_AF-A0A2K1KFE7-F1
#
_entry.id   AF-A0A2K1KFE7-F1
#
_cell.length_a   1.000
_cell.length_b   1.000
_cell.length_c   1.000
_cell.angle_alpha   90.00
_cell.angle_beta   90.00
_cell.angle_gamma   90.00
#
_symmetry.space_group_name_H-M   'P 1'
#
loop_
_entity.id
_entity.type
_entity.pdbx_description
1 polymer ?
#
loop_
_entity_poly.entity_id
_entity_poly.type
_entity_poly.pdbx_seq_one_letter_code
_entity_poly.pdbx_strand_id
1 'polypeptide(L)'
;MRARATDVVIESSGKVITKEVWSTLHIHIASENNFPTAAGLASSAAGFACLVYSLAQLMNVKEKYEGELTAIARLGSGSACRSLYGGFVKWNMGQEADGKDSIATQLAEQSHWEDLVIIIAVVSSRQKETSSTSGMQESVKTSPLLKYRAEEMVPKRIGQMEKAIKSMDFAEFARITCADSNQFHATCLDTSPPIFYLNDSSRRLIGLVERWNRHAGEPQVAYTFDAGPNAVMFAKNKEVAVQLLKRLLYQFPPSAEADLSRYVLGDQSVLKSAGVTSLEDIDSLSAPAEFAGVINLPRIPGEIDYLICTSAGKGASVLDGQIASLLDPATGLLVKNE
;
A
#
# COMPACT_ATOMS: atom_id res chain seq x y z
N MET A 1 -12.73 18.45 -11.39
CA MET A 1 -13.05 17.66 -12.61
C MET A 1 -13.81 18.45 -13.66
N ARG A 2 -15.13 18.64 -13.59
CA ARG A 2 -15.93 19.31 -14.66
C ARG A 2 -15.37 20.66 -15.15
N ALA A 3 -14.89 21.52 -14.26
CA ALA A 3 -14.27 22.81 -14.63
C ALA A 3 -12.96 22.68 -15.44
N ARG A 4 -12.44 21.47 -15.65
CA ARG A 4 -11.26 21.13 -16.45
C ARG A 4 -11.58 20.23 -17.65
N ALA A 5 -12.85 19.85 -17.80
CA ALA A 5 -13.29 19.04 -18.91
C ALA A 5 -13.14 19.80 -20.23
N THR A 6 -12.97 19.05 -21.31
CA THR A 6 -13.00 19.58 -22.68
C THR A 6 -14.06 18.84 -23.48
N ASP A 7 -14.15 19.16 -24.76
CA ASP A 7 -14.98 18.42 -25.70
C ASP A 7 -14.47 16.97 -25.80
N VAL A 8 -15.42 16.05 -25.92
CA VAL A 8 -15.18 14.61 -26.09
C VAL A 8 -15.99 14.11 -27.27
N VAL A 9 -15.33 13.41 -28.19
CA VAL A 9 -16.00 12.75 -29.32
C VAL A 9 -16.23 11.28 -28.95
N ILE A 10 -17.49 10.84 -28.99
CA ILE A 10 -17.84 9.44 -28.77
C ILE A 10 -17.56 8.69 -30.07
N GLU A 11 -16.45 7.96 -30.13
CA GLU A 11 -15.95 7.31 -31.36
C GLU A 11 -17.00 6.43 -32.05
N SER A 12 -17.81 5.69 -31.31
CA SER A 12 -18.82 4.77 -31.86
C SER A 12 -19.99 5.46 -32.57
N SER A 13 -20.27 6.72 -32.25
CA SER A 13 -21.43 7.47 -32.78
C SER A 13 -21.07 8.77 -33.48
N GLY A 14 -19.82 9.23 -33.35
CA GLY A 14 -19.38 10.57 -33.78
C GLY A 14 -20.00 11.72 -32.96
N LYS A 15 -20.83 11.43 -31.95
CA LYS A 15 -21.47 12.47 -31.13
C LYS A 15 -20.43 13.20 -30.31
N VAL A 16 -20.53 14.53 -30.27
CA VAL A 16 -19.67 15.39 -29.46
C VAL A 16 -20.39 15.75 -28.16
N ILE A 17 -19.76 15.45 -27.03
CA ILE A 17 -20.12 16.03 -25.72
C ILE A 17 -19.29 17.31 -25.58
N THR A 18 -19.93 18.47 -25.69
CA THR A 18 -19.22 19.74 -25.54
C THR A 18 -18.95 20.04 -24.06
N LYS A 19 -17.91 20.85 -23.82
CA LYS A 19 -17.46 21.24 -22.49
C LYS A 19 -18.58 21.77 -21.60
N GLU A 20 -19.48 22.57 -22.16
CA GLU A 20 -20.56 23.24 -21.43
C GLU A 20 -21.56 22.24 -20.85
N VAL A 21 -21.79 21.14 -21.56
CA VAL A 21 -22.80 20.13 -21.22
C VAL A 21 -22.35 19.27 -20.03
N TRP A 22 -21.05 19.15 -19.74
CA TRP A 22 -20.57 18.43 -18.56
C TRP A 22 -21.14 18.95 -17.23
N SER A 23 -21.50 20.24 -17.18
CA SER A 23 -22.10 20.87 -16.01
C SER A 23 -23.54 20.40 -15.73
N THR A 24 -24.27 19.93 -16.75
CA THR A 24 -25.68 19.54 -16.67
C THR A 24 -25.87 18.01 -16.61
N LEU A 25 -24.86 17.24 -17.03
CA LEU A 25 -24.93 15.78 -17.02
C LEU A 25 -24.74 15.19 -15.61
N HIS A 26 -25.58 14.22 -15.27
CA HIS A 26 -25.35 13.29 -14.17
C HIS A 26 -24.37 12.20 -14.58
N ILE A 27 -23.66 11.62 -13.61
CA ILE A 27 -22.63 10.60 -13.84
C ILE A 27 -22.96 9.41 -12.95
N HIS A 28 -23.00 8.22 -13.54
CA HIS A 28 -23.05 6.96 -12.80
C HIS A 28 -21.63 6.42 -12.62
N ILE A 29 -21.32 5.98 -11.40
CA ILE A 29 -20.00 5.49 -11.03
C ILE A 29 -20.20 4.19 -10.26
N ALA A 30 -19.56 3.13 -10.75
CA ALA A 30 -19.40 1.88 -10.03
C ALA A 30 -17.91 1.68 -9.76
N SER A 31 -17.58 1.19 -8.56
CA SER A 31 -16.21 0.91 -8.16
C SER A 31 -16.21 -0.35 -7.31
N GLU A 32 -15.26 -1.22 -7.58
CA GLU A 32 -14.95 -2.39 -6.77
C GLU A 32 -13.45 -2.41 -6.43
N ASN A 33 -13.08 -3.28 -5.51
CA ASN A 33 -11.69 -3.57 -5.21
C ASN A 33 -11.53 -5.07 -4.98
N ASN A 34 -10.36 -5.60 -5.29
CA ASN A 34 -10.02 -7.02 -5.17
C ASN A 34 -9.23 -7.34 -3.88
N PHE A 35 -9.14 -6.38 -2.94
CA PHE A 35 -8.66 -6.69 -1.61
C PHE A 35 -9.79 -7.35 -0.82
N PRO A 36 -9.51 -8.42 -0.06
CA PRO A 36 -10.53 -9.01 0.81
C PRO A 36 -11.16 -7.96 1.72
N THR A 37 -12.49 -7.90 1.75
CA THR A 37 -13.24 -6.90 2.52
C THR A 37 -12.78 -6.90 3.97
N ALA A 38 -12.50 -5.72 4.51
CA ALA A 38 -12.01 -5.48 5.88
C ALA A 38 -10.52 -5.81 6.16
N ALA A 39 -9.72 -6.18 5.16
CA ALA A 39 -8.27 -6.42 5.32
C ALA A 39 -7.41 -5.24 5.80
N GLY A 40 -7.98 -4.07 6.12
CA GLY A 40 -7.24 -2.92 6.64
C GLY A 40 -6.23 -2.26 5.68
N LEU A 41 -6.12 -2.77 4.45
CA LEU A 41 -5.30 -2.23 3.36
C LEU A 41 -5.92 -0.93 2.84
N ALA A 42 -5.10 0.05 2.46
CA ALA A 42 -5.49 1.45 2.17
C ALA A 42 -6.41 1.63 0.93
N SER A 43 -7.61 1.05 0.97
CA SER A 43 -8.57 1.00 -0.14
C SER A 43 -9.07 2.38 -0.59
N SER A 44 -9.15 3.35 0.34
CA SER A 44 -9.56 4.71 0.01
C SER A 44 -8.57 5.43 -0.91
N ALA A 45 -7.27 5.15 -0.78
CA ALA A 45 -6.24 5.77 -1.63
C ALA A 45 -6.41 5.34 -3.09
N ALA A 46 -6.45 4.03 -3.33
CA ALA A 46 -6.66 3.47 -4.66
C ALA A 46 -8.03 3.85 -5.25
N GLY A 47 -9.09 3.82 -4.44
CA GLY A 47 -10.45 4.18 -4.88
C GLY A 47 -10.55 5.63 -5.37
N PHE A 48 -10.06 6.61 -4.60
CA PHE A 48 -10.10 8.02 -5.03
C PHE A 48 -9.15 8.31 -6.20
N ALA A 49 -7.99 7.66 -6.25
CA ALA A 49 -7.09 7.79 -7.40
C ALA A 49 -7.75 7.25 -8.68
N CYS A 50 -8.36 6.07 -8.60
CA CYS A 50 -9.13 5.46 -9.70
C CYS A 50 -10.28 6.36 -10.13
N LEU A 51 -11.09 6.86 -9.19
CA LEU A 51 -12.18 7.80 -9.47
C LEU A 51 -11.69 9.05 -10.24
N VAL A 52 -10.64 9.71 -9.75
CA VAL A 52 -10.13 10.91 -10.40
C VAL A 52 -9.54 10.59 -11.77
N TYR A 53 -8.79 9.51 -11.89
CA TYR A 53 -8.20 9.09 -13.15
C TYR A 53 -9.27 8.73 -14.18
N SER A 54 -10.25 7.90 -13.82
CA SER A 54 -11.38 7.53 -14.70
C SER A 54 -12.20 8.74 -15.15
N LEU A 55 -12.49 9.68 -14.25
CA LEU A 55 -13.19 10.92 -14.60
C LEU A 55 -12.33 11.83 -15.49
N ALA A 56 -11.01 11.84 -15.30
CA ALA A 56 -10.10 12.62 -16.13
C ALA A 56 -10.11 12.10 -17.57
N GLN A 57 -10.08 10.78 -17.75
CA GLN A 57 -10.19 10.12 -19.05
C GLN A 57 -11.58 10.36 -19.67
N LEU A 58 -12.65 10.14 -18.92
CA LEU A 58 -14.04 10.32 -19.39
C LEU A 58 -14.32 11.74 -19.91
N MET A 59 -13.80 12.76 -19.21
CA MET A 59 -14.05 14.17 -19.51
C MET A 59 -12.93 14.82 -20.34
N ASN A 60 -11.95 14.04 -20.82
CA ASN A 60 -10.74 14.51 -21.51
C ASN A 60 -10.10 15.71 -20.80
N VAL A 61 -9.94 15.61 -19.47
CA VAL A 61 -9.45 16.70 -18.63
C VAL A 61 -8.06 17.14 -19.08
N LYS A 62 -7.88 18.45 -19.20
CA LYS A 62 -6.57 19.08 -19.36
C LYS A 62 -6.18 19.78 -18.07
N GLU A 63 -5.05 19.37 -17.51
CA GLU A 63 -4.47 20.02 -16.35
C GLU A 63 -4.09 21.46 -16.69
N LYS A 64 -4.36 22.38 -15.76
CA LYS A 64 -3.95 23.79 -15.89
C LYS A 64 -2.51 24.04 -15.43
N TYR A 65 -1.99 23.14 -14.60
CA TYR A 65 -0.64 23.14 -14.07
C TYR A 65 -0.23 21.70 -13.80
N GLU A 66 1.07 21.45 -13.81
CA GLU A 66 1.63 20.11 -13.60
C GLU A 66 1.18 19.52 -12.27
N GLY A 67 0.62 18.29 -12.31
CA GLY A 67 0.19 17.58 -11.10
C GLY A 67 -1.18 17.97 -10.57
N GLU A 68 -1.97 18.76 -11.30
CA GLU A 68 -3.33 19.17 -10.88
C GLU A 68 -4.25 17.97 -10.57
N LEU A 69 -4.18 16.88 -11.32
CA LEU A 69 -4.97 15.66 -11.02
C LEU A 69 -4.57 15.05 -9.68
N THR A 70 -3.28 15.12 -9.32
CA THR A 70 -2.79 14.66 -8.01
C THR A 70 -3.36 15.53 -6.89
N ALA A 71 -3.41 16.85 -7.08
CA ALA A 71 -4.05 17.78 -6.15
C ALA A 71 -5.55 17.51 -6.02
N ILE A 72 -6.23 17.15 -7.12
CA ILE A 72 -7.66 16.78 -7.08
C ILE A 72 -7.87 15.46 -6.33
N ALA A 73 -7.05 14.44 -6.57
CA ALA A 73 -7.14 13.15 -5.86
C ALA A 73 -6.91 13.30 -4.35
N ARG A 74 -5.97 14.18 -3.95
CA ARG A 74 -5.69 14.54 -2.56
C ARG A 74 -6.93 15.02 -1.80
N LEU A 75 -7.86 15.71 -2.46
CA LEU A 75 -9.10 16.23 -1.83
C LEU A 75 -10.06 15.11 -1.40
N GLY A 76 -10.06 13.98 -2.09
CA GLY A 76 -10.86 12.81 -1.71
C GLY A 76 -10.19 12.01 -0.60
N SER A 77 -8.89 11.72 -0.77
CA SER A 77 -8.05 11.10 0.25
C SER A 77 -6.61 11.56 0.05
N GLY A 78 -5.96 12.05 1.12
CA GLY A 78 -4.62 12.62 1.02
C GLY A 78 -3.62 11.67 0.34
N SER A 79 -3.63 10.39 0.70
CA SER A 79 -2.76 9.37 0.10
C SER A 79 -3.09 9.01 -1.35
N ALA A 80 -4.30 9.30 -1.84
CA ALA A 80 -4.71 8.97 -3.21
C ALA A 80 -3.85 9.67 -4.28
N CYS A 81 -3.31 10.86 -3.97
CA CYS A 81 -2.44 11.58 -4.90
C CYS A 81 -1.22 10.75 -5.34
N ARG A 82 -0.68 9.90 -4.44
CA ARG A 82 0.50 9.07 -4.72
C ARG A 82 0.19 7.87 -5.62
N SER A 83 -1.07 7.44 -5.70
CA SER A 83 -1.49 6.29 -6.49
C SER A 83 -1.77 6.61 -7.97
N LEU A 84 -1.64 7.88 -8.38
CA LEU A 84 -1.74 8.24 -9.80
C LEU A 84 -0.48 7.84 -10.60
N TYR A 85 0.67 7.71 -9.94
CA TYR A 85 1.93 7.27 -10.56
C TYR A 85 2.33 5.88 -10.05
N GLY A 86 3.14 5.16 -10.83
CA GLY A 86 3.74 3.88 -10.45
C GLY A 86 5.12 4.06 -9.81
N GLY A 87 5.71 2.94 -9.36
CA GLY A 87 7.04 2.94 -8.75
C GLY A 87 7.09 3.70 -7.42
N PHE A 88 8.11 4.54 -7.24
CA PHE A 88 8.31 5.32 -6.03
C PHE A 88 7.79 6.74 -6.21
N VAL A 89 6.91 7.18 -5.30
CA VAL A 89 6.18 8.43 -5.44
C VAL A 89 6.27 9.25 -4.16
N LYS A 90 6.66 10.52 -4.30
CA LYS A 90 6.65 11.50 -3.20
C LYS A 90 5.40 12.34 -3.27
N TRP A 91 4.74 12.57 -2.14
CA TRP A 91 3.78 13.66 -1.99
C TRP A 91 4.49 14.87 -1.37
N ASN A 92 4.60 15.96 -2.12
CA ASN A 92 5.14 17.22 -1.66
C ASN A 92 4.11 17.90 -0.76
N MET A 93 4.51 18.35 0.43
CA MET A 93 3.58 18.97 1.37
C MET A 93 3.01 20.31 0.85
N GLY A 94 3.76 21.01 -0.01
CA GLY A 94 3.44 22.35 -0.48
C GLY A 94 3.69 23.43 0.58
N GLN A 95 3.67 24.68 0.13
CA GLN A 95 3.80 25.91 0.92
C GLN A 95 2.69 26.91 0.58
N GLU A 96 2.03 26.77 -0.58
CA GLU A 96 0.95 27.66 -1.00
C GLU A 96 -0.33 27.38 -0.22
N ALA A 97 -0.99 28.44 0.26
CA ALA A 97 -2.21 28.33 1.05
C ALA A 97 -3.40 27.77 0.26
N ASP A 98 -3.40 27.89 -1.07
CA ASP A 98 -4.41 27.28 -1.94
C ASP A 98 -4.12 25.79 -2.23
N GLY A 99 -2.96 25.29 -1.79
CA GLY A 99 -2.52 23.91 -1.88
C GLY A 99 -2.22 23.43 -3.30
N LYS A 100 -2.00 24.32 -4.28
CA LYS A 100 -1.67 23.91 -5.66
C LYS A 100 -0.32 23.21 -5.78
N ASP A 101 0.63 23.51 -4.91
CA ASP A 101 1.97 22.92 -4.89
C ASP A 101 2.08 21.68 -3.98
N SER A 102 0.99 21.29 -3.32
CA SER A 102 0.91 20.07 -2.51
C SER A 102 0.58 18.83 -3.38
N ILE A 103 1.48 18.51 -4.30
CA ILE A 103 1.27 17.52 -5.38
C ILE A 103 2.15 16.27 -5.24
N ALA A 104 1.75 15.19 -5.91
CA ALA A 104 2.57 14.00 -6.01
C ALA A 104 3.55 14.10 -7.19
N THR A 105 4.77 13.60 -7.02
CA THR A 105 5.82 13.54 -8.04
C THR A 105 6.44 12.14 -8.04
N GLN A 106 6.61 11.54 -9.21
CA GLN A 106 7.32 10.27 -9.35
C GLN A 106 8.81 10.47 -9.13
N LEU A 107 9.40 9.69 -8.22
CA LEU A 107 10.84 9.68 -7.94
C LEU A 107 11.57 8.69 -8.85
N ALA A 108 10.95 7.53 -9.09
CA ALA A 108 11.47 6.46 -9.93
C ALA A 108 10.30 5.60 -10.44
N GLU A 109 10.41 5.11 -11.67
CA GLU A 109 9.45 4.16 -12.23
C GLU A 109 9.58 2.78 -11.58
N GLN A 110 8.60 1.90 -11.80
CA GLN A 110 8.62 0.54 -11.24
C GLN A 110 9.86 -0.28 -11.68
N SER A 111 10.35 -0.04 -12.90
CA SER A 111 11.50 -0.74 -13.50
C SER A 111 12.84 -0.29 -12.93
N HIS A 112 12.86 0.77 -12.12
CA HIS A 112 14.08 1.27 -11.51
C HIS A 112 14.64 0.30 -10.47
N TRP A 113 13.79 -0.42 -9.75
CA TRP A 113 14.19 -1.33 -8.67
C TRP A 113 13.38 -2.63 -8.69
N GLU A 114 13.52 -3.38 -9.78
CA GLU A 114 12.72 -4.58 -10.07
C GLU A 114 12.94 -5.74 -9.09
N ASP A 115 14.11 -5.79 -8.45
CA ASP A 115 14.43 -6.84 -7.48
C ASP A 115 13.55 -6.75 -6.22
N LEU A 116 13.05 -5.57 -5.86
CA LEU A 116 12.33 -5.36 -4.61
C LEU A 116 11.00 -6.14 -4.60
N VAL A 117 10.86 -7.09 -3.67
CA VAL A 117 9.63 -7.86 -3.48
C VAL A 117 8.93 -7.43 -2.20
N ILE A 118 7.61 -7.32 -2.26
CA ILE A 118 6.75 -6.91 -1.15
C ILE A 118 5.95 -8.13 -0.68
N ILE A 119 6.04 -8.45 0.61
CA ILE A 119 5.17 -9.44 1.25
C ILE A 119 4.34 -8.74 2.31
N ILE A 120 3.02 -8.82 2.18
CA ILE A 120 2.07 -8.27 3.15
C ILE A 120 1.56 -9.42 4.01
N ALA A 121 1.75 -9.33 5.33
CA ALA A 121 1.14 -10.23 6.28
C ALA A 121 -0.13 -9.60 6.86
N VAL A 122 -1.28 -10.18 6.52
CA VAL A 122 -2.58 -9.75 7.02
C VAL A 122 -2.86 -10.51 8.31
N VAL A 123 -2.76 -9.85 9.45
CA VAL A 123 -2.90 -10.47 10.79
C VAL A 123 -4.28 -10.27 11.40
N SER A 124 -5.06 -9.34 10.86
CA SER A 124 -6.46 -9.19 11.20
C SER A 124 -7.20 -8.42 10.13
N SER A 125 -8.33 -8.95 9.71
CA SER A 125 -9.34 -8.28 8.89
C SER A 125 -10.41 -7.54 9.73
N ARG A 126 -10.20 -7.32 11.03
CA ARG A 126 -11.16 -6.57 11.85
C ARG A 126 -11.11 -5.08 11.54
N GLN A 127 -12.27 -4.42 11.66
CA GLN A 127 -12.37 -2.98 11.50
C GLN A 127 -11.48 -2.26 12.51
N LYS A 128 -10.75 -1.24 12.03
CA LYS A 128 -9.88 -0.38 12.84
C LYS A 128 -10.72 0.32 13.92
N GLU A 129 -10.26 0.29 15.16
CA GLU A 129 -10.93 1.02 16.25
C GLU A 129 -10.92 2.54 16.03
N THR A 130 -9.78 3.09 15.61
CA THR A 130 -9.63 4.52 15.30
C THR A 130 -9.32 4.72 13.82
N SER A 131 -10.16 5.49 13.11
CA SER A 131 -9.91 5.81 11.70
C SER A 131 -8.68 6.70 11.54
N SER A 132 -7.98 6.58 10.41
CA SER A 132 -6.78 7.42 10.16
C SER A 132 -7.08 8.91 10.21
N THR A 133 -8.24 9.35 9.68
CA THR A 133 -8.64 10.77 9.69
C THR A 133 -8.83 11.30 11.10
N SER A 134 -9.57 10.58 11.95
CA SER A 134 -9.77 11.02 13.34
C SER A 134 -8.49 10.93 14.15
N GLY A 135 -7.75 9.82 14.03
CA GLY A 135 -6.52 9.58 14.77
C GLY A 135 -5.40 10.58 14.45
N MET A 136 -5.20 10.93 13.17
CA MET A 136 -4.17 11.90 12.80
C MET A 136 -4.51 13.30 13.31
N GLN A 137 -5.78 13.71 13.30
CA GLN A 137 -6.21 15.01 13.81
C GLN A 137 -6.02 15.09 15.33
N GLU A 138 -6.32 14.01 16.05
CA GLU A 138 -6.09 13.98 17.50
C GLU A 138 -4.61 14.00 17.84
N SER A 139 -3.79 13.31 17.06
CA SER A 139 -2.32 13.32 17.21
C SER A 139 -1.75 14.72 16.98
N VAL A 140 -2.24 15.47 15.97
CA VAL A 140 -1.85 16.87 15.74
C VAL A 140 -2.18 17.76 16.94
N LYS A 141 -3.33 17.54 17.58
CA LYS A 141 -3.76 18.36 18.73
C LYS A 141 -3.00 18.05 20.02
N THR A 142 -2.62 16.78 20.21
CA THR A 142 -2.24 16.29 21.55
C THR A 142 -0.83 15.71 21.65
N SER A 143 -0.22 15.24 20.56
CA SER A 143 1.13 14.66 20.58
C SER A 143 2.21 15.72 20.36
N PRO A 144 2.97 16.13 21.39
CA PRO A 144 4.15 16.98 21.20
C PRO A 144 5.23 16.32 20.32
N LEU A 145 5.33 14.98 20.33
CA LEU A 145 6.30 14.26 19.51
C LEU A 145 6.00 14.38 18.00
N LEU A 146 4.72 14.50 17.61
CA LEU A 146 4.35 14.65 16.21
C LEU A 146 4.87 15.96 15.61
N LYS A 147 4.85 17.06 16.38
CA LYS A 147 5.39 18.35 15.93
C LYS A 147 6.88 18.24 15.60
N TYR A 148 7.67 17.70 16.55
CA TYR A 148 9.10 17.49 16.34
C TYR A 148 9.37 16.53 15.17
N ARG A 149 8.58 15.45 15.04
CA ARG A 149 8.68 14.54 13.90
C ARG A 149 8.51 15.27 12.57
N ALA A 150 7.48 16.10 12.44
CA ALA A 150 7.17 16.82 11.20
C ALA A 150 8.22 17.89 10.85
N GLU A 151 8.68 18.65 11.84
CA GLU A 151 9.61 19.77 11.63
C GLU A 151 11.06 19.28 11.45
N GLU A 152 11.50 18.28 12.21
CA GLU A 152 12.93 17.95 12.32
C GLU A 152 13.33 16.60 11.73
N MET A 153 12.43 15.62 11.73
CA MET A 153 12.78 14.23 11.37
C MET A 153 12.41 13.91 9.93
N VAL A 154 11.17 14.21 9.53
CA VAL A 154 10.64 13.87 8.20
C VAL A 154 11.43 14.54 7.07
N PRO A 155 11.77 15.84 7.12
CA PRO A 155 12.55 16.46 6.03
C PRO A 155 13.91 15.79 5.80
N LYS A 156 14.61 15.41 6.88
CA LYS A 156 15.89 14.69 6.81
C LYS A 156 15.71 13.30 6.20
N ARG A 157 14.70 12.55 6.66
CA ARG A 157 14.39 11.21 6.15
C ARG A 157 13.96 11.21 4.68
N ILE A 158 13.21 12.21 4.23
CA ILE A 158 12.84 12.36 2.80
C ILE A 158 14.10 12.48 1.95
N GLY A 159 15.02 13.38 2.31
CA GLY A 159 16.27 13.55 1.56
C GLY A 159 17.17 12.31 1.57
N GLN A 160 17.16 11.53 2.66
CA GLN A 160 17.88 10.24 2.73
C GLN A 160 17.20 9.15 1.89
N MET A 161 15.87 9.04 1.96
CA MET A 161 15.08 8.05 1.24
C MET A 161 15.15 8.27 -0.28
N GLU A 162 15.07 9.52 -0.74
CA GLU A 162 15.25 9.85 -2.17
C GLU A 162 16.62 9.37 -2.69
N LYS A 163 17.69 9.56 -1.90
CA LYS A 163 19.04 9.08 -2.25
C LYS A 163 19.12 7.55 -2.25
N ALA A 164 18.53 6.90 -1.24
CA ALA A 164 18.51 5.44 -1.12
C ALA A 164 17.78 4.82 -2.31
N ILE A 165 16.60 5.33 -2.68
CA ILE A 165 15.85 4.89 -3.87
C ILE A 165 16.68 5.10 -5.13
N LYS A 166 17.24 6.29 -5.34
CA LYS A 166 18.04 6.59 -6.54
C LYS A 166 19.25 5.67 -6.72
N SER A 167 19.89 5.30 -5.62
CA SER A 167 21.09 4.43 -5.62
C SER A 167 20.79 2.95 -5.41
N MET A 168 19.52 2.57 -5.23
CA MET A 168 19.09 1.22 -4.83
C MET A 168 19.81 0.71 -3.56
N ASP A 169 20.11 1.62 -2.63
CA ASP A 169 20.71 1.28 -1.34
C ASP A 169 19.64 0.69 -0.41
N PHE A 170 19.52 -0.64 -0.46
CA PHE A 170 18.54 -1.37 0.34
C PHE A 170 18.78 -1.20 1.85
N ALA A 171 20.03 -1.09 2.29
CA ALA A 171 20.36 -1.01 3.71
C ALA A 171 19.83 0.30 4.30
N GLU A 172 20.08 1.43 3.62
CA GLU A 172 19.57 2.74 4.04
C GLU A 172 18.05 2.84 3.84
N PHE A 173 17.50 2.30 2.75
CA PHE A 173 16.06 2.17 2.53
C PHE A 173 15.38 1.43 3.68
N ALA A 174 15.91 0.27 4.08
CA ALA A 174 15.36 -0.55 5.14
C ALA A 174 15.42 0.15 6.49
N ARG A 175 16.56 0.76 6.82
CA ARG A 175 16.76 1.50 8.07
C ARG A 175 15.75 2.64 8.21
N ILE A 176 15.57 3.45 7.16
CA ILE A 176 14.62 4.57 7.18
C ILE A 176 13.19 4.05 7.27
N THR A 177 12.83 3.04 6.48
CA THR A 177 11.48 2.45 6.45
C THR A 177 11.06 1.95 7.83
N CYS A 178 11.88 1.11 8.48
CA CYS A 178 11.58 0.60 9.82
C CYS A 178 11.52 1.73 10.86
N ALA A 179 12.48 2.66 10.82
CA ALA A 179 12.55 3.76 11.79
C ALA A 179 11.39 4.77 11.64
N ASP A 180 10.89 4.97 10.42
CA ASP A 180 9.77 5.88 10.18
C ASP A 180 8.43 5.25 10.57
N SER A 181 8.24 3.96 10.26
CA SER A 181 7.12 3.16 10.77
C SER A 181 7.06 3.19 12.30
N ASN A 182 8.17 2.85 12.98
CA ASN A 182 8.23 2.84 14.44
C ASN A 182 7.91 4.22 15.03
N GLN A 183 8.44 5.29 14.44
CA GLN A 183 8.21 6.64 14.96
C GLN A 183 6.78 7.13 14.69
N PHE A 184 6.16 6.74 13.58
CA PHE A 184 4.73 6.97 13.35
C PHE A 184 3.89 6.35 14.48
N HIS A 185 4.11 5.07 14.78
CA HIS A 185 3.39 4.39 15.88
C HIS A 185 3.74 4.96 17.27
N ALA A 186 4.96 5.48 17.46
CA ALA A 186 5.31 6.21 18.68
C ALA A 186 4.52 7.51 18.84
N THR A 187 4.28 8.26 17.75
CA THR A 187 3.42 9.45 17.81
C THR A 187 1.96 9.09 18.07
N CYS A 188 1.47 7.96 17.56
CA CYS A 188 0.14 7.45 17.90
C CYS A 188 0.01 7.09 19.38
N LEU A 189 1.06 6.52 19.98
CA LEU A 189 1.10 6.19 21.40
C LEU A 189 1.18 7.44 22.30
N ASP A 190 1.78 8.52 21.82
CA ASP A 190 1.91 9.81 22.51
C ASP A 190 0.64 10.68 22.41
N THR A 191 -0.29 10.36 21.51
CA THR A 191 -1.62 10.99 21.41
C THR A 191 -2.45 10.78 22.68
N SER A 192 -3.35 11.72 22.99
CA SER A 192 -4.26 11.62 24.14
C SER A 192 -5.73 11.66 23.69
N PRO A 193 -6.51 10.56 23.84
CA PRO A 193 -6.10 9.23 24.33
C PRO A 193 -5.13 8.51 23.37
N PRO A 194 -4.33 7.55 23.85
CA PRO A 194 -3.35 6.83 23.04
C PRO A 194 -4.03 5.98 21.96
N ILE A 195 -3.40 5.94 20.79
CA ILE A 195 -3.87 5.17 19.64
C ILE A 195 -2.96 3.94 19.47
N PHE A 196 -3.56 2.75 19.52
CA PHE A 196 -2.86 1.48 19.31
C PHE A 196 -3.27 0.85 17.99
N TYR A 197 -2.39 0.93 17.00
CA TYR A 197 -2.56 0.20 15.73
C TYR A 197 -1.85 -1.14 15.71
N LEU A 198 -0.67 -1.23 16.35
CA LEU A 198 0.10 -2.46 16.43
C LEU A 198 -0.45 -3.36 17.53
N ASN A 199 -0.58 -4.65 17.22
CA ASN A 199 -0.91 -5.69 18.18
C ASN A 199 0.31 -6.60 18.44
N ASP A 200 0.12 -7.68 19.20
CA ASP A 200 1.20 -8.61 19.49
C ASP A 200 1.68 -9.38 18.25
N SER A 201 0.81 -9.65 17.27
CA SER A 201 1.18 -10.22 15.97
C SER A 201 2.17 -9.30 15.24
N SER A 202 1.87 -7.99 15.19
CA SER A 202 2.76 -6.98 14.61
C SER A 202 4.14 -6.98 15.29
N ARG A 203 4.17 -7.04 16.63
CA ARG A 203 5.42 -7.07 17.42
C ARG A 203 6.24 -8.33 17.17
N ARG A 204 5.58 -9.49 16.99
CA ARG A 204 6.26 -10.75 16.66
C ARG A 204 6.86 -10.70 15.25
N LEU A 205 6.17 -10.09 14.29
CA LEU A 205 6.68 -9.88 12.93
C LEU A 205 7.90 -8.94 12.90
N ILE A 206 7.86 -7.85 13.67
CA ILE A 206 9.03 -6.99 13.90
C ILE A 206 10.19 -7.81 14.46
N GLY A 207 9.94 -8.61 15.51
CA GLY A 207 10.94 -9.47 16.13
C GLY A 207 11.54 -10.51 15.18
N LEU A 208 10.73 -11.07 14.27
CA LEU A 208 11.19 -11.99 13.23
C LEU A 208 12.18 -11.30 12.28
N VAL A 209 11.80 -10.15 11.73
CA VAL A 209 12.63 -9.40 10.78
C VAL A 209 13.93 -8.93 11.42
N GLU A 210 13.86 -8.34 12.62
CA GLU A 210 15.03 -7.84 13.35
C GLU A 210 16.01 -8.97 13.74
N ARG A 211 15.51 -10.13 14.16
CA ARG A 211 16.37 -11.29 14.44
C ARG A 211 17.11 -11.75 13.19
N TRP A 212 16.40 -11.85 12.06
CA TRP A 212 17.00 -12.32 10.82
C TRP A 212 18.05 -11.33 10.30
N ASN A 213 17.73 -10.05 10.22
CA ASN A 213 18.68 -9.01 9.79
C ASN A 213 19.95 -9.02 10.66
N ARG A 214 19.81 -9.16 11.99
CA ARG A 214 20.95 -9.24 12.90
C ARG A 214 21.81 -10.48 12.66
N HIS A 215 21.19 -11.64 12.43
CA HIS A 215 21.90 -12.87 12.13
C HIS A 215 22.64 -12.81 10.78
N ALA A 216 22.04 -12.18 9.77
CA ALA A 216 22.66 -11.97 8.47
C ALA A 216 23.80 -10.93 8.49
N GLY A 217 23.87 -10.08 9.53
CA GLY A 217 24.86 -9.00 9.65
C GLY A 217 24.54 -7.75 8.82
N GLU A 218 23.50 -7.79 7.98
CA GLU A 218 23.02 -6.69 7.15
C GLU A 218 21.50 -6.79 6.92
N PRO A 219 20.80 -5.67 6.66
CA PRO A 219 19.36 -5.69 6.37
C PRO A 219 19.02 -6.56 5.15
N GLN A 220 18.23 -7.61 5.37
CA GLN A 220 17.63 -8.44 4.31
C GLN A 220 16.19 -8.00 4.02
N VAL A 221 15.46 -7.65 5.08
CA VAL A 221 14.05 -7.29 5.03
C VAL A 221 13.81 -6.01 5.81
N ALA A 222 13.02 -5.10 5.24
CA ALA A 222 12.45 -3.97 5.95
C ALA A 222 10.99 -4.25 6.30
N TYR A 223 10.47 -3.65 7.36
CA TYR A 223 9.05 -3.71 7.69
C TYR A 223 8.47 -2.30 7.84
N THR A 224 7.20 -2.16 7.52
CA THR A 224 6.40 -0.97 7.80
C THR A 224 4.97 -1.34 8.16
N PHE A 225 4.32 -0.50 8.94
CA PHE A 225 2.94 -0.66 9.38
C PHE A 225 2.22 0.67 9.23
N ASP A 226 1.06 0.65 8.57
CA ASP A 226 0.18 1.81 8.46
C ASP A 226 -0.75 1.89 9.70
N ALA A 227 -1.89 2.56 9.58
CA ALA A 227 -2.92 2.63 10.61
C ALA A 227 -3.65 1.28 10.79
N GLY A 228 -2.95 0.23 11.22
CA GLY A 228 -3.47 -1.12 11.47
C GLY A 228 -2.35 -2.12 11.75
N PRO A 229 -2.68 -3.37 12.10
CA PRO A 229 -1.69 -4.34 12.59
C PRO A 229 -0.96 -5.09 11.47
N ASN A 230 -1.38 -4.95 10.21
CA ASN A 230 -0.80 -5.67 9.08
C ASN A 230 0.61 -5.20 8.76
N ALA A 231 1.53 -6.16 8.60
CA ALA A 231 2.91 -5.86 8.25
C ALA A 231 3.06 -5.82 6.74
N VAL A 232 3.65 -4.75 6.22
CA VAL A 232 4.19 -4.70 4.86
C VAL A 232 5.69 -4.90 4.99
N MET A 233 6.22 -5.94 4.36
CA MET A 233 7.64 -6.28 4.39
C MET A 233 8.24 -6.15 3.00
N PHE A 234 9.38 -5.48 2.92
CA PHE A 234 10.16 -5.33 1.70
C PHE A 234 11.37 -6.25 1.77
N ALA A 235 11.46 -7.23 0.89
CA ALA A 235 12.61 -8.10 0.72
C ALA A 235 13.51 -7.56 -0.40
N LYS A 236 14.82 -7.52 -0.16
CA LYS A 236 15.79 -6.91 -1.08
C LYS A 236 15.80 -7.49 -2.49
N ASN A 237 15.46 -8.78 -2.62
CA ASN A 237 15.35 -9.52 -3.86
C ASN A 237 14.40 -10.73 -3.71
N LYS A 238 14.16 -11.43 -4.82
CA LYS A 238 13.30 -12.62 -4.85
C LYS A 238 13.81 -13.77 -3.98
N GLU A 239 15.11 -13.99 -3.92
CA GLU A 239 15.72 -15.05 -3.10
C GLU A 239 15.44 -14.80 -1.62
N VAL A 240 15.60 -13.55 -1.17
CA VAL A 240 15.24 -13.12 0.18
C VAL A 240 13.73 -13.20 0.41
N ALA A 241 12.89 -12.89 -0.58
CA ALA A 241 11.44 -13.03 -0.45
C ALA A 241 11.02 -14.49 -0.23
N VAL A 242 11.62 -15.44 -0.95
CA VAL A 242 11.40 -16.88 -0.75
C VAL A 242 11.81 -17.30 0.66
N GLN A 243 12.95 -16.81 1.14
CA GLN A 243 13.44 -17.07 2.49
C GLN A 243 12.57 -16.43 3.57
N LEU A 244 12.02 -15.24 3.33
CA LEU A 244 11.07 -14.57 4.20
C LEU A 244 9.77 -15.38 4.29
N LEU A 245 9.23 -15.82 3.14
CA LEU A 245 8.01 -16.61 3.08
C LEU A 245 8.14 -17.90 3.90
N LYS A 246 9.26 -18.63 3.77
CA LYS A 246 9.51 -19.83 4.59
C LYS A 246 9.54 -19.53 6.09
N ARG A 247 10.15 -18.42 6.51
CA ARG A 247 10.18 -18.00 7.92
C ARG A 247 8.79 -17.67 8.43
N LEU A 248 7.99 -16.98 7.63
CA LEU A 248 6.60 -16.64 7.95
C LEU A 248 5.76 -17.91 8.07
N LEU A 249 5.82 -18.83 7.10
CA LEU A 249 5.07 -20.10 7.14
C LEU A 249 5.52 -21.02 8.27
N TYR A 250 6.81 -21.03 8.61
CA TYR A 250 7.32 -21.78 9.75
C TYR A 250 6.78 -21.21 11.07
N GLN A 251 6.96 -19.91 11.32
CA GLN A 251 6.61 -19.30 12.61
C GLN A 251 5.08 -19.07 12.76
N PHE A 252 4.39 -18.77 11.68
CA PHE A 252 2.96 -18.47 11.62
C PHE A 252 2.30 -19.35 10.55
N PRO A 253 2.22 -20.67 10.78
CA PRO A 253 1.58 -21.55 9.83
C PRO A 253 0.09 -21.20 9.67
N PRO A 254 -0.53 -21.53 8.53
CA PRO A 254 -1.98 -21.41 8.37
C PRO A 254 -2.75 -22.22 9.45
N SER A 255 -4.04 -21.95 9.61
CA SER A 255 -4.91 -22.86 10.34
C SER A 255 -5.02 -24.21 9.62
N ALA A 256 -5.32 -25.29 10.34
CA ALA A 256 -5.36 -26.65 9.77
C ALA A 256 -6.37 -26.83 8.62
N GLU A 257 -7.36 -25.95 8.50
CA GLU A 257 -8.41 -25.97 7.47
C GLU A 257 -8.11 -24.99 6.32
N ALA A 258 -6.96 -24.31 6.33
CA ALA A 258 -6.65 -23.29 5.34
C ALA A 258 -6.34 -23.89 3.96
N ASP A 259 -6.93 -23.29 2.93
CA ASP A 259 -6.57 -23.52 1.54
C ASP A 259 -5.34 -22.67 1.18
N LEU A 260 -4.22 -23.32 0.87
CA LEU A 260 -2.96 -22.63 0.54
C LEU A 260 -3.07 -21.71 -0.68
N SER A 261 -3.93 -22.06 -1.65
CA SER A 261 -4.15 -21.21 -2.83
C SER A 261 -4.83 -19.88 -2.48
N ARG A 262 -5.50 -19.83 -1.33
CA ARG A 262 -6.14 -18.64 -0.77
C ARG A 262 -5.32 -18.01 0.36
N TYR A 263 -4.33 -18.72 0.88
CA TYR A 263 -3.46 -18.23 1.95
C TYR A 263 -2.27 -17.41 1.44
N VAL A 264 -1.71 -17.71 0.27
CA VAL A 264 -0.66 -16.89 -0.35
C VAL A 264 -1.15 -16.36 -1.68
N LEU A 265 -1.51 -15.08 -1.71
CA LEU A 265 -2.08 -14.38 -2.86
C LEU A 265 -1.01 -13.61 -3.64
N GLY A 266 -1.35 -13.16 -4.85
CA GLY A 266 -0.47 -12.34 -5.69
C GLY A 266 0.53 -13.18 -6.51
N ASP A 267 1.80 -12.76 -6.56
CA ASP A 267 2.84 -13.46 -7.35
C ASP A 267 3.15 -14.86 -6.77
N GLN A 268 2.55 -15.86 -7.40
CA GLN A 268 2.72 -17.28 -7.07
C GLN A 268 4.13 -17.81 -7.34
N SER A 269 4.98 -17.08 -8.06
CA SER A 269 6.34 -17.52 -8.36
C SER A 269 7.19 -17.62 -7.10
N VAL A 270 6.95 -16.76 -6.09
CA VAL A 270 7.64 -16.81 -4.79
C VAL A 270 7.26 -18.08 -4.03
N LEU A 271 5.98 -18.43 -3.98
CA LEU A 271 5.50 -19.66 -3.34
C LEU A 271 6.06 -20.90 -4.03
N LYS A 272 6.01 -20.94 -5.36
CA LYS A 272 6.57 -22.05 -6.15
C LYS A 272 8.07 -22.22 -5.90
N SER A 273 8.84 -21.13 -5.89
CA SER A 273 10.28 -21.16 -5.58
C SER A 273 10.57 -21.54 -4.13
N ALA A 274 9.63 -21.36 -3.21
CA ALA A 274 9.77 -21.87 -1.85
C ALA A 274 9.67 -23.41 -1.78
N GLY A 275 9.10 -24.06 -2.81
CA GLY A 275 8.88 -25.51 -2.79
C GLY A 275 7.81 -25.91 -1.78
N VAL A 276 6.87 -25.01 -1.47
CA VAL A 276 5.72 -25.26 -0.60
C VAL A 276 4.49 -25.42 -1.50
N THR A 277 3.93 -26.62 -1.50
CA THR A 277 2.76 -26.99 -2.30
C THR A 277 1.61 -27.52 -1.44
N SER A 278 1.89 -27.99 -0.22
CA SER A 278 0.90 -28.49 0.72
C SER A 278 1.17 -28.03 2.16
N LEU A 279 0.21 -28.28 3.07
CA LEU A 279 0.38 -27.97 4.49
C LEU A 279 1.46 -28.87 5.13
N GLU A 280 1.61 -30.11 4.65
CA GLU A 280 2.66 -31.02 5.10
C GLU A 280 4.05 -30.47 4.79
N ASP A 281 4.23 -29.79 3.63
CA ASP A 281 5.49 -29.12 3.30
C ASP A 281 5.84 -28.05 4.36
N ILE A 282 4.84 -27.30 4.83
CA ILE A 282 5.02 -26.27 5.87
C ILE A 282 5.42 -26.90 7.20
N ASP A 283 4.80 -28.02 7.56
CA ASP A 283 5.14 -28.73 8.80
C ASP A 283 6.51 -29.40 8.76
N SER A 284 7.01 -29.71 7.56
CA SER A 284 8.35 -30.24 7.35
C SER A 284 9.45 -29.17 7.34
N LEU A 285 9.11 -27.87 7.34
CA LEU A 285 10.10 -26.79 7.31
C LEU A 285 11.02 -26.85 8.53
N SER A 286 12.33 -26.74 8.28
CA SER A 286 13.32 -26.62 9.35
C SER A 286 13.24 -25.24 10.00
N ALA A 287 13.57 -25.20 11.29
CA ALA A 287 13.70 -23.95 12.02
C ALA A 287 14.78 -23.06 11.37
N PRO A 288 14.51 -21.76 11.14
CA PRO A 288 15.54 -20.82 10.71
C PRO A 288 16.73 -20.79 11.67
N ALA A 289 17.94 -20.65 11.13
CA ALA A 289 19.17 -20.71 11.93
C ALA A 289 19.20 -19.67 13.06
N GLU A 290 18.65 -18.47 12.82
CA GLU A 290 18.58 -17.41 13.81
C GLU A 290 17.56 -17.64 14.94
N PHE A 291 16.81 -18.74 14.90
CA PHE A 291 15.91 -19.12 16.00
C PHE A 291 16.62 -19.99 17.04
N ALA A 292 17.82 -20.50 16.73
CA ALA A 292 18.60 -21.30 17.67
C ALA A 292 18.92 -20.50 18.95
N GLY A 293 18.59 -21.08 20.10
CA GLY A 293 18.84 -20.46 21.42
C GLY A 293 17.85 -19.35 21.81
N VAL A 294 16.86 -19.03 20.98
CA VAL A 294 15.80 -18.07 21.36
C VAL A 294 14.78 -18.76 22.26
N ILE A 295 14.72 -18.35 23.52
CA ILE A 295 13.76 -18.87 24.50
C ILE A 295 12.36 -18.37 24.16
N ASN A 296 11.35 -19.26 24.24
CA ASN A 296 9.93 -18.95 24.05
C ASN A 296 9.58 -18.35 22.66
N LEU A 297 10.02 -19.02 21.59
CA LEU A 297 9.61 -18.68 20.23
C LEU A 297 8.64 -19.72 19.66
N PRO A 298 7.34 -19.69 20.03
CA PRO A 298 6.38 -20.69 19.55
C PRO A 298 6.05 -20.50 18.07
N ARG A 299 5.70 -21.61 17.40
CA ARG A 299 4.87 -21.57 16.19
C ARG A 299 3.44 -21.18 16.59
N ILE A 300 2.82 -20.28 15.85
CA ILE A 300 1.47 -19.75 16.18
C ILE A 300 0.55 -19.92 14.97
N PRO A 301 -0.13 -21.08 14.85
CA PRO A 301 -1.04 -21.34 13.74
C PRO A 301 -2.20 -20.36 13.68
N GLY A 302 -2.54 -19.89 12.48
CA GLY A 302 -3.69 -19.01 12.23
C GLY A 302 -3.54 -17.57 12.73
N GLU A 303 -2.35 -17.17 13.17
CA GLU A 303 -2.06 -15.78 13.59
C GLU A 303 -2.05 -14.80 12.42
N ILE A 304 -1.71 -15.28 11.22
CA ILE A 304 -1.80 -14.55 9.95
C ILE A 304 -3.01 -15.14 9.21
N ASP A 305 -3.95 -14.28 8.79
CA ASP A 305 -5.13 -14.67 8.02
C ASP A 305 -4.70 -15.16 6.62
N TYR A 306 -3.83 -14.38 5.95
CA TYR A 306 -3.21 -14.71 4.67
C TYR A 306 -2.04 -13.75 4.36
N LEU A 307 -1.26 -14.10 3.34
CA LEU A 307 -0.12 -13.37 2.80
C LEU A 307 -0.44 -12.85 1.39
N ILE A 308 0.10 -11.69 1.03
CA ILE A 308 0.10 -11.19 -0.35
C ILE A 308 1.54 -10.95 -0.79
N CYS A 309 1.97 -11.60 -1.89
CA CYS A 309 3.24 -11.35 -2.53
C CYS A 309 3.05 -10.43 -3.74
N THR A 310 3.76 -9.32 -3.82
CA THR A 310 3.65 -8.35 -4.91
C THR A 310 4.98 -7.60 -5.13
N SER A 311 5.02 -6.66 -6.06
CA SER A 311 6.19 -5.85 -6.40
C SER A 311 5.77 -4.40 -6.69
N ALA A 312 6.74 -3.53 -6.99
CA ALA A 312 6.44 -2.18 -7.45
C ALA A 312 5.56 -2.23 -8.70
N GLY A 313 4.39 -1.57 -8.63
CA GLY A 313 3.38 -1.59 -9.68
C GLY A 313 3.36 -0.33 -10.55
N LYS A 314 2.57 -0.40 -11.63
CA LYS A 314 2.25 0.75 -12.48
C LYS A 314 1.27 1.67 -11.76
N GLY A 315 1.20 2.92 -12.21
CA GLY A 315 0.18 3.86 -11.75
C GLY A 315 -1.20 3.49 -12.27
N ALA A 316 -2.17 4.37 -12.03
CA ALA A 316 -3.52 4.22 -12.56
C ALA A 316 -3.51 4.05 -14.09
N SER A 317 -4.30 3.11 -14.60
CA SER A 317 -4.34 2.77 -16.03
C SER A 317 -5.78 2.60 -16.53
N VAL A 318 -5.98 2.85 -17.81
CA VAL A 318 -7.22 2.48 -18.50
C VAL A 318 -7.17 0.98 -18.80
N LEU A 319 -8.25 0.27 -18.50
CA LEU A 319 -8.35 -1.16 -18.85
C LEU A 319 -8.64 -1.28 -20.34
N ASP A 320 -7.96 -2.20 -21.02
CA ASP A 320 -8.36 -2.59 -22.36
C ASP A 320 -9.66 -3.42 -22.28
N GLY A 321 -10.44 -3.44 -23.36
CA GLY A 321 -11.80 -4.04 -23.38
C GLY A 321 -11.86 -5.55 -23.10
N GLN A 322 -10.78 -6.18 -22.65
CA GLN A 322 -10.73 -7.56 -22.19
C GLN A 322 -11.32 -7.73 -20.78
N ILE A 323 -11.35 -6.67 -19.97
CA ILE A 323 -11.99 -6.67 -18.66
C ILE A 323 -13.38 -6.03 -18.78
N ALA A 324 -14.40 -6.72 -18.27
CA ALA A 324 -15.77 -6.22 -18.31
C ALA A 324 -15.91 -4.91 -17.52
N SER A 325 -16.58 -3.93 -18.13
CA SER A 325 -17.02 -2.73 -17.43
C SER A 325 -17.94 -3.10 -16.26
N LEU A 326 -17.80 -2.42 -15.12
CA LEU A 326 -18.72 -2.56 -13.99
C LEU A 326 -20.12 -2.02 -14.28
N LEU A 327 -20.23 -1.16 -15.30
CA LEU A 327 -21.51 -0.63 -15.77
C LEU A 327 -21.89 -1.28 -17.09
N ASP A 328 -23.15 -1.69 -17.18
CA ASP A 328 -23.77 -2.15 -18.42
C ASP A 328 -23.82 -0.97 -19.42
N PRO A 329 -23.30 -1.13 -20.64
CA PRO A 329 -23.15 -0.03 -21.60
C PRO A 329 -24.47 0.49 -22.15
N ALA A 330 -25.57 -0.26 -22.05
CA ALA A 330 -26.88 0.14 -22.56
C ALA A 330 -27.70 0.91 -21.51
N THR A 331 -27.66 0.45 -20.26
CA THR A 331 -28.44 1.01 -19.15
C THR A 331 -27.65 2.02 -18.32
N GLY A 332 -26.32 1.94 -18.34
CA GLY A 332 -25.44 2.72 -17.47
C GLY A 332 -25.58 2.34 -15.98
N LEU A 333 -26.12 1.17 -15.68
CA LEU A 333 -26.32 0.66 -14.32
C LEU A 333 -25.31 -0.46 -14.01
N LEU A 334 -25.12 -0.77 -12.73
CA LEU A 334 -24.20 -1.82 -12.30
C LEU A 334 -24.55 -3.15 -12.97
N VAL A 335 -23.56 -3.80 -13.58
CA VAL A 335 -23.70 -5.18 -14.07
C VAL A 335 -23.99 -6.06 -12.85
N LYS A 336 -25.15 -6.71 -12.84
CA LYS A 336 -25.43 -7.75 -11.85
C LYS A 336 -24.66 -8.99 -12.26
N ASN A 337 -23.60 -9.30 -11.53
CA ASN A 337 -23.04 -10.65 -11.59
C ASN A 337 -24.05 -11.57 -10.87
N GLU A 338 -24.65 -12.51 -11.61
CA GLU A 338 -25.35 -13.66 -11.02
C GLU A 338 -24.36 -14.59 -10.31
#